data_AF-A0A258Z0I7-F1
#
_entry.id   AF-A0A258Z0I7-F1
#
_cell.length_a   1.000
_cell.length_b   1.000
_cell.length_c   1.000
_cell.angle_alpha   90.00
_cell.angle_beta   90.00
_cell.angle_gamma   90.00
#
_symmetry.space_group_name_H-M   'P 1'
#
loop_
_entity.id
_entity.type
_entity.pdbx_description
1 polymer ?
#
loop_
_entity_poly.entity_id
_entity_poly.type
_entity_poly.pdbx_seq_one_letter_code
_entity_poly.pdbx_strand_id
1 'polypeptide(L)'
;MMSVKQIGYPESRIILAQAVIYLCASPKSNTAYNAINDALTAVRNGVILEIPDAIRPRGSNYKYPHDFGGWVEQQYLAKPLKFVEYKNSGYEAKMGDWMEKVWKKG
;
A
#
# COMPACT_ATOMS: atom_id res chain seq x y z
N MET A 1 12.29 17.41 -0.29
CA MET A 1 13.05 18.44 0.46
C MET A 1 14.34 18.91 -0.24
N MET A 2 14.71 18.34 -1.39
CA MET A 2 15.91 18.74 -2.15
C MET A 2 15.88 20.21 -2.58
N SER A 3 14.75 20.71 -3.07
CA SER A 3 14.61 22.11 -3.54
C SER A 3 14.79 23.14 -2.42
N VAL A 4 14.32 22.85 -1.19
CA VAL A 4 14.50 23.74 -0.02
C VAL A 4 15.97 23.84 0.36
N LYS A 5 16.68 22.70 0.36
CA LYS A 5 18.12 22.64 0.65
C LYS A 5 18.96 23.37 -0.42
N GLN A 6 18.53 23.30 -1.68
CA GLN A 6 19.25 23.93 -2.79
C GLN A 6 19.01 25.44 -2.90
N ILE A 7 17.78 25.91 -2.65
CA ILE A 7 17.44 27.33 -2.77
C ILE A 7 17.83 28.13 -1.52
N GLY A 8 17.71 27.55 -0.33
CA GLY A 8 18.03 28.27 0.91
C GLY A 8 17.00 29.34 1.29
N TYR A 9 17.27 30.08 2.36
CA TYR A 9 16.39 31.14 2.88
C TYR A 9 16.87 32.50 2.36
N PRO A 10 15.99 33.45 2.01
CA PRO A 10 14.54 33.49 2.25
C PRO A 10 13.62 32.78 1.24
N GLU A 11 14.08 32.44 0.04
CA GLU A 11 13.21 32.02 -1.07
C GLU A 11 12.52 30.67 -0.84
N SER A 12 13.16 29.73 -0.14
CA SER A 12 12.59 28.41 0.18
C SER A 12 11.26 28.47 0.96
N ARG A 13 10.97 29.57 1.65
CA ARG A 13 9.69 29.77 2.34
C ARG A 13 8.50 29.72 1.37
N ILE A 14 8.70 30.10 0.10
CA ILE A 14 7.66 30.09 -0.93
C ILE A 14 7.29 28.66 -1.31
N ILE A 15 8.31 27.79 -1.51
CA ILE A 15 8.10 26.37 -1.80
C ILE A 15 7.41 25.68 -0.62
N LEU A 16 7.85 25.96 0.60
CA LEU A 16 7.22 25.41 1.80
C LEU A 16 5.77 25.88 1.94
N ALA A 17 5.48 27.16 1.71
CA ALA A 17 4.11 27.69 1.75
C ALA A 17 3.21 26.99 0.73
N GLN A 18 3.68 26.81 -0.51
CA GLN A 18 2.93 26.11 -1.56
C GLN A 18 2.69 24.64 -1.19
N ALA A 19 3.70 23.94 -0.65
CA ALA A 19 3.57 22.55 -0.21
C ALA A 19 2.56 22.40 0.95
N VAL A 20 2.59 23.32 1.93
CA VAL A 20 1.63 23.30 3.05
C VAL A 20 0.21 23.50 2.56
N ILE A 21 -0.05 24.49 1.70
CA ILE A 21 -1.39 24.72 1.13
C ILE A 21 -1.87 23.49 0.35
N TYR A 22 -1.00 22.90 -0.48
CA TYR A 22 -1.33 21.69 -1.24
C TYR A 22 -1.70 20.52 -0.33
N LEU A 23 -0.89 20.24 0.70
CA LEU A 23 -1.17 19.17 1.66
C LEU A 23 -2.45 19.45 2.45
N CYS A 24 -2.71 20.70 2.87
CA CYS A 24 -3.92 21.11 3.55
C CYS A 24 -5.17 20.89 2.69
N ALA A 25 -5.11 21.18 1.40
CA ALA A 25 -6.22 21.00 0.45
C ALA A 25 -6.38 19.55 -0.06
N SER A 26 -5.35 18.71 0.07
CA SER A 26 -5.40 17.33 -0.44
C SER A 26 -6.34 16.41 0.37
N PRO A 27 -6.95 15.38 -0.25
CA PRO A 27 -7.62 14.31 0.47
C PRO A 27 -6.70 13.69 1.53
N LYS A 28 -7.22 13.45 2.74
CA LYS A 28 -6.44 12.90 3.85
C LYS A 28 -6.70 11.42 4.01
N SER A 29 -5.63 10.64 4.08
CA SER A 29 -5.70 9.21 4.36
C SER A 29 -4.54 8.77 5.24
N ASN A 30 -4.87 8.02 6.29
CA ASN A 30 -3.92 7.30 7.14
C ASN A 30 -4.04 5.78 6.94
N THR A 31 -4.72 5.32 5.88
CA THR A 31 -5.00 3.89 5.64
C THR A 31 -3.71 3.07 5.61
N ALA A 32 -2.74 3.46 4.80
CA ALA A 32 -1.45 2.75 4.72
C ALA A 32 -0.67 2.78 6.05
N TYR A 33 -0.76 3.88 6.79
CA TYR A 33 -0.12 4.04 8.10
C TYR A 33 -0.72 3.10 9.15
N ASN A 34 -2.05 3.00 9.22
CA ASN A 34 -2.71 2.07 10.14
C ASN A 34 -2.43 0.61 9.72
N ALA A 35 -2.54 0.30 8.44
CA ALA A 35 -2.35 -1.06 7.93
C ALA A 35 -0.98 -1.65 8.29
N ILE A 36 0.10 -0.86 8.18
CA ILE A 36 1.44 -1.33 8.55
C ILE A 36 1.58 -1.50 10.07
N ASN A 37 0.99 -0.60 10.87
CA ASN A 37 1.02 -0.70 12.33
C ASN A 37 0.24 -1.94 12.82
N ASP A 38 -0.90 -2.23 12.21
CA ASP A 38 -1.71 -3.40 12.55
C ASP A 38 -0.98 -4.70 12.15
N ALA A 39 -0.36 -4.74 10.97
CA ALA A 39 0.46 -5.88 10.55
C ALA A 39 1.65 -6.12 11.48
N LEU A 40 2.37 -5.06 11.86
CA LEU A 40 3.48 -5.14 12.82
C LEU A 40 2.99 -5.62 14.20
N THR A 41 1.82 -5.14 14.64
CA THR A 41 1.21 -5.54 15.91
C THR A 41 0.80 -7.02 15.88
N ALA A 42 0.22 -7.50 14.78
CA ALA A 42 -0.13 -8.90 14.62
C ALA A 42 1.10 -9.81 14.77
N VAL A 43 2.22 -9.46 14.12
CA VAL A 43 3.48 -10.21 14.24
C VAL A 43 4.00 -10.19 15.69
N ARG A 44 4.01 -9.02 16.34
CA ARG A 44 4.43 -8.87 17.74
C ARG A 44 3.59 -9.71 18.71
N ASN A 45 2.31 -9.87 18.40
CA ASN A 45 1.37 -10.67 19.18
C ASN A 45 1.40 -12.17 18.82
N GLY A 46 2.38 -12.62 18.02
CA GLY A 46 2.59 -14.03 17.71
C GLY A 46 1.80 -14.55 16.50
N VAL A 47 1.20 -13.68 15.69
CA VAL A 47 0.61 -14.07 14.39
C VAL A 47 1.75 -14.30 13.38
N ILE A 48 2.35 -15.48 13.46
CA ILE A 48 3.41 -15.93 12.55
C ILE A 48 2.81 -16.97 11.61
N LEU A 49 2.75 -16.64 10.33
CA LEU A 49 2.22 -17.54 9.30
C LEU A 49 3.36 -18.25 8.59
N GLU A 50 3.13 -19.52 8.22
CA GLU A 50 4.01 -20.20 7.27
C GLU A 50 3.96 -19.51 5.90
N ILE A 51 5.08 -19.57 5.18
CA ILE A 51 5.17 -19.04 3.82
C ILE A 51 4.60 -20.10 2.86
N PRO A 52 3.53 -19.81 2.08
CA PRO A 52 3.00 -20.73 1.08
C PRO A 52 4.06 -21.21 0.08
N ASP A 53 4.01 -22.48 -0.34
CA ASP A 53 5.05 -23.07 -1.19
C ASP A 53 5.30 -22.27 -2.47
N ALA A 54 4.24 -21.81 -3.13
CA ALA A 54 4.29 -21.07 -4.38
C ALA A 54 5.13 -19.78 -4.32
N ILE A 55 5.38 -19.21 -3.14
CA ILE A 55 6.16 -17.97 -3.00
C ILE A 55 7.45 -18.16 -2.18
N ARG A 56 7.80 -19.40 -1.81
CA ARG A 56 9.08 -19.69 -1.16
C ARG A 56 10.23 -19.68 -2.18
N PRO A 57 11.46 -19.35 -1.75
CA PRO A 57 12.64 -19.63 -2.57
C PRO A 57 12.68 -21.12 -2.94
N ARG A 58 12.79 -21.44 -4.24
CA ARG A 58 12.72 -22.82 -4.79
C ARG A 58 11.35 -23.50 -4.61
N GLY A 59 10.31 -22.73 -4.34
CA GLY A 59 8.93 -23.19 -4.34
C GLY A 59 8.49 -23.68 -5.72
N SER A 60 7.42 -24.48 -5.73
CA SER A 60 6.80 -24.98 -6.95
C SER A 60 5.48 -24.25 -7.22
N ASN A 61 5.02 -24.25 -8.48
CA ASN A 61 3.69 -23.73 -8.87
C ASN A 61 3.44 -22.23 -8.62
N TYR A 62 4.49 -21.40 -8.60
CA TYR A 62 4.33 -19.95 -8.67
C TYR A 62 3.65 -19.55 -9.99
N LYS A 63 2.51 -18.86 -9.91
CA LYS A 63 1.86 -18.22 -11.05
C LYS A 63 2.44 -16.83 -11.23
N TYR A 64 3.10 -16.58 -12.35
CA TYR A 64 3.65 -15.28 -12.70
C TYR A 64 2.53 -14.34 -13.20
N PRO A 65 2.14 -13.28 -12.47
CA PRO A 65 0.93 -12.52 -12.77
C PRO A 65 0.89 -11.86 -14.15
N HIS A 66 2.06 -11.57 -14.74
CA HIS A 66 2.14 -10.95 -16.07
C HIS A 66 1.63 -11.88 -17.18
N ASP A 67 1.71 -13.20 -17.00
CA ASP A 67 1.15 -14.18 -17.95
C ASP A 67 -0.38 -14.20 -17.92
N PHE A 68 -1.00 -13.56 -16.91
CA PHE A 68 -2.45 -13.51 -16.69
C PHE A 68 -3.02 -12.08 -16.85
N GLY A 69 -2.30 -11.18 -17.51
CA GLY A 69 -2.76 -9.79 -17.71
C GLY A 69 -2.60 -8.89 -16.48
N GLY A 70 -1.68 -9.25 -15.56
CA GLY A 70 -1.28 -8.43 -14.42
C GLY A 70 -1.91 -8.81 -13.08
N TRP A 71 -2.82 -9.80 -13.05
CA TRP A 71 -3.36 -10.37 -11.81
C TRP A 71 -3.71 -11.85 -12.00
N VAL A 72 -3.46 -12.65 -10.97
CA VAL A 72 -3.84 -14.07 -10.94
C VAL A 72 -4.18 -14.48 -9.51
N GLU A 73 -5.23 -15.30 -9.37
CA GLU A 73 -5.56 -15.88 -8.07
C GLU A 73 -4.44 -16.84 -7.63
N GLN A 74 -3.81 -16.49 -6.52
CA GLN A 74 -2.71 -17.21 -5.91
C GLN A 74 -2.69 -16.94 -4.40
N GLN A 75 -2.33 -17.96 -3.62
CA GLN A 75 -2.21 -17.84 -2.18
C GLN A 75 -0.90 -17.13 -1.79
N TYR A 76 -1.03 -15.94 -1.20
CA TYR A 76 0.12 -15.17 -0.68
C TYR A 76 0.27 -15.26 0.84
N LEU A 77 -0.78 -15.67 1.56
CA LEU A 77 -0.78 -15.87 3.01
C LEU A 77 -1.34 -17.26 3.34
N ALA A 78 -0.75 -17.96 4.31
CA ALA A 78 -1.25 -19.27 4.76
C ALA A 78 -2.66 -19.20 5.39
N LYS A 79 -3.00 -18.05 5.97
CA LYS A 79 -4.33 -17.74 6.52
C LYS A 79 -4.76 -16.34 6.04
N PRO A 80 -6.05 -16.12 5.72
CA PRO A 80 -6.52 -14.79 5.37
C PRO A 80 -6.31 -13.81 6.53
N LEU A 81 -5.62 -12.71 6.23
CA LEU A 81 -5.47 -11.53 7.09
C LEU A 81 -5.81 -10.29 6.27
N LYS A 82 -6.50 -9.33 6.88
CA LYS A 82 -6.87 -8.07 6.25
C LYS A 82 -6.48 -6.92 7.17
N PHE A 83 -5.60 -6.05 6.66
CA PHE A 83 -5.12 -4.85 7.37
C PHE A 83 -5.47 -3.55 6.65
N VAL A 84 -5.91 -3.64 5.40
CA VAL A 84 -6.20 -2.46 4.57
C VAL A 84 -7.71 -2.29 4.43
N GLU A 85 -8.18 -1.12 4.82
CA GLU A 85 -9.56 -0.67 4.60
C GLU A 85 -9.52 0.61 3.77
N TYR A 86 -9.82 0.47 2.48
CA TYR A 86 -9.78 1.60 1.54
C TYR A 86 -10.87 2.62 1.87
N LYS A 87 -10.48 3.90 1.87
CA LYS A 87 -11.42 5.02 1.98
C LYS A 87 -11.92 5.44 0.60
N ASN A 88 -13.19 5.83 0.55
CA ASN A 88 -13.77 6.45 -0.63
C ASN A 88 -13.40 7.94 -0.72
N SER A 89 -12.11 8.24 -0.91
CA SER A 89 -11.62 9.61 -1.02
C SER A 89 -10.39 9.72 -1.93
N GLY A 90 -10.35 10.76 -2.77
CA GLY A 90 -9.22 11.02 -3.66
C GLY A 90 -8.91 9.84 -4.58
N TYR A 91 -7.62 9.53 -4.74
CA TYR A 91 -7.16 8.42 -5.56
C TYR A 91 -7.40 7.04 -4.91
N GLU A 92 -7.57 7.01 -3.59
CA GLU A 92 -7.77 5.76 -2.83
C GLU A 92 -9.08 5.06 -3.22
N ALA A 93 -10.12 5.81 -3.59
CA ALA A 93 -11.37 5.25 -4.12
C ALA A 93 -11.11 4.38 -5.36
N LYS A 94 -10.31 4.88 -6.32
CA LYS A 94 -9.94 4.13 -7.54
C LYS A 94 -9.15 2.86 -7.21
N MET A 95 -8.31 2.91 -6.18
CA MET A 95 -7.58 1.73 -5.70
C MET A 95 -8.54 0.71 -5.09
N GLY A 96 -9.49 1.16 -4.27
CA GLY A 96 -10.55 0.31 -3.71
C GLY A 96 -11.36 -0.38 -4.80
N ASP A 97 -11.83 0.36 -5.80
CA ASP A 97 -12.59 -0.17 -6.94
C ASP A 97 -11.79 -1.25 -7.71
N TRP A 98 -10.50 -0.99 -7.95
CA TRP A 98 -9.62 -1.97 -8.60
C TRP A 98 -9.48 -3.24 -7.76
N MET A 99 -9.26 -3.10 -6.46
CA MET A 99 -9.07 -4.22 -5.54
C MET A 99 -10.34 -5.06 -5.43
N GLU A 100 -11.52 -4.45 -5.35
CA GLU A 100 -12.79 -5.17 -5.41
C GLU A 100 -12.96 -5.92 -6.74
N LYS A 101 -12.58 -5.29 -7.86
CA LYS A 101 -12.69 -5.91 -9.20
C LYS A 101 -11.82 -7.15 -9.33
N VAL A 102 -10.61 -7.15 -8.78
CA VAL A 102 -9.72 -8.32 -8.86
C VAL A 102 -10.09 -9.38 -7.83
N TRP A 103 -10.56 -9.00 -6.63
CA TRP A 103 -10.99 -9.98 -5.61
C TRP A 103 -12.36 -10.61 -5.86
N LYS A 104 -13.28 -9.96 -6.60
CA LYS A 104 -14.58 -10.54 -7.00
C LYS A 104 -14.47 -11.53 -8.17
N LYS A 105 -13.29 -11.66 -8.80
CA LYS A 105 -13.05 -12.52 -9.97
C LYS A 105 -12.50 -13.91 -9.60
N GLY A 106 -12.13 -14.14 -8.35
CA GLY A 106 -11.87 -15.48 -7.78
C GLY A 106 -13.03 -15.88 -6.89
#